data_AF-A0A958JNM1-F1
#
_entry.id   AF-A0A958JNM1-F1
#
_cell.length_a   1.000
_cell.length_b   1.000
_cell.length_c   1.000
_cell.angle_alpha   90.00
_cell.angle_beta   90.00
_cell.angle_gamma   90.00
#
_symmetry.space_group_name_H-M   'P 1'
#
loop_
_entity.id
_entity.type
_entity.pdbx_description
1 polymer ?
#
loop_
_entity_poly.entity_id
_entity_poly.type
_entity_poly.pdbx_seq_one_letter_code
_entity_poly.pdbx_strand_id
1 'polypeptide(L)' 'MSNDNENKESGRKRSLTSLTLAWLSEKLRRAEEIKEKVHSGAYQVDSEKLAASMVNKDR' A
#
# COMPACT_ATOMS: atom_id res chain seq x y z
N MET A 1 -19.62 -18.10 35.01
CA MET A 1 -18.97 -19.14 34.18
C MET A 1 -18.73 -18.50 32.82
N SER A 2 -17.52 -18.01 32.59
CA SER A 2 -17.13 -17.34 31.35
C SER A 2 -16.28 -18.30 30.53
N ASN A 3 -16.67 -18.57 29.29
CA ASN A 3 -15.83 -19.25 28.30
C ASN A 3 -15.79 -18.36 27.06
N ASP A 4 -14.82 -17.46 27.02
CA ASP A 4 -14.42 -16.74 25.81
C ASP A 4 -13.68 -17.72 24.90
N ASN A 5 -14.36 -18.16 23.85
CA ASN A 5 -13.82 -19.01 22.82
C ASN A 5 -12.82 -18.18 22.00
N GLU A 6 -11.53 -18.37 22.26
CA GLU A 6 -10.45 -17.83 21.44
C GLU A 6 -10.63 -18.33 19.99
N ASN A 7 -11.28 -17.51 19.17
CA ASN A 7 -11.37 -17.67 17.73
C ASN A 7 -9.98 -17.43 17.12
N LYS A 8 -9.06 -18.37 17.34
CA LYS A 8 -7.79 -18.45 16.62
C LYS A 8 -8.13 -18.91 15.21
N GLU A 9 -8.45 -17.94 14.34
CA GLU A 9 -8.44 -18.14 12.90
C GLU A 9 -7.15 -18.87 12.54
N SER A 10 -7.27 -20.13 12.14
CA SER A 10 -6.12 -20.89 11.65
C SER A 10 -5.65 -20.19 10.39
N GLY A 11 -4.64 -19.34 10.51
CA GLY A 11 -4.13 -18.51 9.43
C GLY A 11 -3.62 -19.39 8.30
N ARG A 12 -4.47 -19.61 7.29
CA ARG A 12 -4.07 -20.33 6.07
C ARG A 12 -2.95 -19.49 5.45
N LYS A 13 -1.72 -20.02 5.48
CA LYS A 13 -0.54 -19.32 4.97
C LYS A 13 -0.85 -18.93 3.51
N ARG A 14 -0.90 -17.62 3.24
CA ARG A 14 -1.17 -17.11 1.89
C ARG A 14 -0.08 -17.62 0.96
N SER A 15 -0.46 -18.14 -0.20
CA SER A 15 0.51 -18.52 -1.23
C SER A 15 1.28 -17.27 -1.68
N LEU A 16 2.51 -17.46 -2.16
CA LEU A 16 3.31 -16.36 -2.73
C LEU A 16 2.52 -15.60 -3.80
N THR A 17 1.77 -16.32 -4.65
CA THR A 17 0.88 -15.72 -5.66
C THR A 17 -0.19 -14.84 -5.04
N SER A 18 -0.83 -15.27 -3.93
CA SER A 18 -1.84 -14.48 -3.23
C SER A 18 -1.23 -13.20 -2.63
N LEU A 19 0.00 -13.28 -2.10
CA LEU A 19 0.71 -12.11 -1.60
C LEU A 19 1.05 -11.14 -2.73
N THR A 20 1.53 -11.64 -3.88
CA THR A 20 1.83 -10.83 -5.06
C THR A 20 0.58 -10.16 -5.61
N LEU A 21 -0.54 -10.88 -5.68
CA LEU A 21 -1.82 -10.31 -6.12
C LEU A 21 -2.31 -9.20 -5.19
N ALA A 22 -2.19 -9.39 -3.87
CA ALA A 22 -2.52 -8.36 -2.89
C ALA A 22 -1.61 -7.12 -3.03
N TRP A 23 -0.33 -7.33 -3.32
CA TRP A 23 0.60 -6.23 -3.58
C TRP A 23 0.24 -5.48 -4.88
N LEU A 24 -0.06 -6.20 -5.96
CA LEU A 24 -0.47 -5.61 -7.23
C LEU A 24 -1.78 -4.82 -7.10
N SER A 25 -2.77 -5.36 -6.38
CA SER A 25 -4.03 -4.66 -6.16
C SER A 25 -3.85 -3.37 -5.37
N GLU A 26 -2.98 -3.38 -4.34
CA GLU A 26 -2.68 -2.17 -3.58
C GLU A 26 -1.94 -1.13 -4.44
N LYS A 27 -1.04 -1.56 -5.34
CA LYS A 27 -0.38 -0.66 -6.28
C LYS A 27 -1.36 -0.02 -7.25
N LEU A 28 -2.29 -0.80 -7.79
CA LEU A 28 -3.33 -0.30 -8.69
C LEU A 28 -4.22 0.73 -7.98
N ARG A 29 -4.72 0.40 -6.79
CA ARG A 29 -5.55 1.28 -5.96
C ARG A 29 -4.87 2.64 -5.71
N ARG A 30 -3.59 2.62 -5.33
CA ARG A 30 -2.81 3.86 -5.12
C ARG A 30 -2.65 4.67 -6.41
N ALA A 31 -2.46 4.02 -7.55
CA ALA A 31 -2.34 4.72 -8.83
C ALA A 31 -3.65 5.43 -9.21
N GLU A 32 -4.79 4.79 -8.97
CA GLU A 32 -6.11 5.38 -9.19
C GLU A 32 -6.35 6.59 -8.27
N GLU A 33 -6.06 6.47 -6.97
CA GLU A 33 -6.16 7.59 -6.02
C GLU A 33 -5.29 8.78 -6.43
N ILE A 34 -4.06 8.52 -6.89
CA ILE A 34 -3.15 9.58 -7.37
C ILE A 34 -3.75 10.23 -8.62
N LYS A 35 -4.26 9.43 -9.57
CA LYS A 35 -4.89 9.94 -10.79
C LYS A 35 -6.07 10.84 -10.48
N GLU A 36 -6.95 10.43 -9.56
CA GLU A 36 -8.08 11.26 -9.12
C GLU A 36 -7.63 12.55 -8.45
N LYS A 37 -6.64 12.50 -7.55
CA LYS A 37 -6.09 13.69 -6.88
C LYS A 37 -5.45 14.65 -7.87
N VAL A 38 -4.78 14.14 -8.91
CA VAL A 38 -4.19 14.97 -9.96
C VAL A 38 -5.29 15.62 -10.77
N HIS A 39 -6.33 14.87 -11.15
CA HIS A 39 -7.46 15.40 -11.90
C HIS A 39 -8.24 16.47 -11.12
N SER A 40 -8.42 16.30 -9.81
CA SER A 40 -9.08 17.28 -8.94
C SER A 40 -8.20 18.48 -8.60
N GLY A 41 -6.93 18.49 -8.99
CA GLY A 41 -5.97 19.54 -8.64
C GLY A 41 -5.54 19.53 -7.17
N ALA A 42 -5.96 18.56 -6.37
CA ALA A 42 -5.60 18.42 -4.96
C ALA A 42 -4.31 17.63 -4.72
N TYR A 43 -3.65 17.16 -5.79
CA TYR A 43 -2.41 16.42 -5.67
C TYR A 43 -1.23 17.35 -5.36
N GLN A 44 -0.77 17.29 -4.10
CA GLN A 44 0.45 17.97 -3.67
C GLN A 44 1.64 17.01 -3.72
N VAL A 45 2.66 17.38 -4.48
CA VAL A 45 3.93 16.65 -4.52
C VAL A 45 4.74 17.05 -3.29
N ASP A 46 5.19 16.05 -2.54
CA ASP A 46 6.16 16.24 -1.46
C ASP A 46 7.51 16.68 -2.05
N SER A 47 7.87 17.94 -1.80
CA SER A 47 9.07 18.57 -2.35
C SER A 47 10.35 18.00 -1.75
N GLU A 48 10.33 17.54 -0.49
CA GLU A 48 11.50 16.92 0.15
C GLU A 48 11.78 15.56 -0.47
N LYS A 49 10.72 14.77 -0.70
CA LYS A 49 10.82 13.49 -1.39
C LYS A 49 11.28 13.65 -2.83
N LEU A 50 10.78 14.68 -3.52
CA LEU A 50 11.20 15.01 -4.89
C LEU A 50 12.68 15.38 -4.92
N ALA A 51 13.13 16.27 -4.03
CA ALA A 51 14.52 16.68 -3.92
C ALA A 51 15.44 15.49 -3.59
N ALA A 52 15.04 14.62 -2.66
CA ALA A 52 15.77 13.40 -2.32
C ALA A 52 15.93 12.47 -3.54
N SER A 53 14.89 12.36 -4.37
CA SER A 53 14.92 11.55 -5.59
C SER A 53 15.79 12.18 -6.69
N MET A 54 15.77 13.51 -6.83
CA MET A 54 16.57 14.26 -7.81
C MET A 54 18.06 14.26 -7.50
N VAL A 55 18.44 14.24 -6.22
CA VAL A 55 19.84 14.34 -5.78
C VAL A 55 20.58 13.00 -5.91
N ASN A 56 19.93 11.90 -6.34
CA ASN A 56 20.55 10.57 -6.49
C ASN A 56 21.34 10.18 -5.23
N LYS A 57 20.67 10.10 -4.08
CA LYS A 57 21.26 9.58 -2.84
C LYS A 57 21.26 8.04 -2.78
N ASP A 58 21.43 7.40 -3.94
CA ASP A 58 21.52 5.94 -4.13
C ASP A 58 22.78 5.58 -4.96
N ARG A 59 23.92 6.12 -4.55
CA ARG A 59 25.25 5.54 -4.78
C ARG A 59 26.07 5.60 -3.50
#